data_AF-A0A9P5W2Q9-F1
#
_entry.id   AF-A0A9P5W2Q9-F1
#
_cell.length_a   1.000
_cell.length_b   1.000
_cell.length_c   1.000
_cell.angle_alpha   90.00
_cell.angle_beta   90.00
_cell.angle_gamma   90.00
#
_symmetry.space_group_name_H-M   'P 1'
#
loop_
_entity.id
_entity.type
_entity.pdbx_description
1 polymer ?
#
loop_
_entity_poly.entity_id
_entity_poly.type
_entity_poly.pdbx_seq_one_letter_code
_entity_poly.pdbx_strand_id
1 'polypeptide(L)'
;MNTYRNQGIRTWSVIHLIQLKKLDLQGSPALKFNMKSLHHSSCLEELTWKMARMPSPDELEREDTQGTDDHELSGMSGSTQGYQSIWKRPHCTWDWHLPNLQKLDLAAIFAFMFDFQWLQYLPNLQTFQLNTLSWTERRYERHIMLKDLLKSEYQQELDEGGSKVILSDRYISLPKLESIELAGHWIFEEKVLEILFLTMASNLHRVNFRSGCTGFNLEECITFSRKMPHLEKVDLRMQFTPDEIRKVGLVPKKGLQYEQSKKMGVAFDIDGSAFCDILGL
;
A
#
# COMPACT_ATOMS: atom_id res chain seq x y z
N MET A 1 10.57 26.80 -10.69
CA MET A 1 9.55 25.74 -10.57
C MET A 1 8.47 26.02 -11.60
N ASN A 2 8.33 25.17 -12.62
CA ASN A 2 7.26 25.31 -13.61
C ASN A 2 5.94 24.88 -12.97
N THR A 3 5.06 25.84 -12.68
CA THR A 3 3.68 25.58 -12.26
C THR A 3 2.89 25.09 -13.48
N TYR A 4 2.68 23.77 -13.55
CA TYR A 4 1.86 23.15 -14.58
C TYR A 4 0.41 23.63 -14.46
N ARG A 5 -0.10 24.33 -15.49
CA ARG A 5 -1.53 24.64 -15.62
C ARG A 5 -2.30 23.34 -15.81
N ASN A 6 -3.09 22.95 -14.82
CA ASN A 6 -3.99 21.80 -14.91
C ASN A 6 -5.27 22.21 -15.66
N GLN A 7 -5.19 22.31 -17.00
CA GLN A 7 -6.40 22.35 -17.83
C GLN A 7 -7.07 20.99 -17.65
N GLY A 8 -8.32 20.96 -17.16
CA GLY A 8 -9.03 19.79 -16.64
C GLY A 8 -8.55 18.43 -17.20
N ILE A 9 -8.17 17.53 -16.29
CA ILE A 9 -7.61 16.21 -16.63
C ILE A 9 -8.68 15.43 -17.41
N ARG A 10 -8.60 15.45 -18.74
CA ARG A 10 -9.41 14.56 -19.59
C ARG A 10 -8.88 13.15 -19.45
N THR A 11 -9.72 12.26 -18.95
CA THR A 11 -9.45 10.84 -18.95
C THR A 11 -9.38 10.34 -20.39
N TRP A 12 -8.53 9.34 -20.63
CA TRP A 12 -8.49 8.64 -21.90
C TRP A 12 -9.82 7.92 -22.14
N SER A 13 -10.18 7.71 -23.40
CA SER A 13 -11.28 6.81 -23.74
C SER A 13 -10.95 5.40 -23.26
N VAL A 14 -11.96 4.55 -23.05
CA VAL A 14 -11.73 3.12 -22.76
C VAL A 14 -11.02 2.50 -23.96
N ILE A 15 -9.96 1.73 -23.70
CA ILE A 15 -9.18 1.03 -24.73
C ILE A 15 -9.22 -0.47 -24.43
N HIS A 16 -9.43 -1.30 -25.45
CA HIS A 16 -9.44 -2.75 -25.33
C HIS A 16 -8.02 -3.29 -25.50
N LEU A 17 -7.35 -3.57 -24.38
CA LEU A 17 -5.95 -3.95 -24.34
C LEU A 17 -5.76 -5.46 -24.08
N ILE A 18 -6.40 -6.29 -24.91
CA ILE A 18 -6.59 -7.74 -24.67
C ILE A 18 -5.26 -8.51 -24.55
N GLN A 19 -4.22 -8.08 -25.26
CA GLN A 19 -2.90 -8.73 -25.28
C GLN A 19 -1.88 -8.04 -24.36
N LEU A 20 -2.31 -7.04 -23.59
CA LEU A 20 -1.41 -6.28 -22.74
C LEU A 20 -0.91 -7.15 -21.59
N LYS A 21 0.40 -7.39 -21.55
CA LYS A 21 1.08 -8.13 -20.47
C LYS A 21 1.63 -7.23 -19.37
N LYS A 22 2.05 -6.02 -19.72
CA LYS A 22 2.67 -5.08 -18.77
C LYS A 22 2.12 -3.69 -18.98
N LEU A 23 1.75 -3.03 -17.89
CA LEU A 23 1.28 -1.64 -17.88
C LEU A 23 2.05 -0.86 -16.83
N ASP A 24 2.82 0.13 -17.26
CA ASP A 24 3.53 1.06 -16.39
C ASP A 24 3.02 2.48 -16.63
N LEU A 25 2.32 3.03 -15.63
CA LEU A 25 1.73 4.34 -15.67
C LEU A 25 2.37 5.22 -14.59
N GLN A 26 2.98 6.32 -15.01
CA GLN A 26 3.64 7.25 -14.11
C GLN A 26 3.21 8.70 -14.36
N GLY A 27 3.08 9.50 -13.31
CA GLY A 27 2.83 10.93 -13.42
C GLY A 27 1.45 11.29 -13.99
N SER A 28 1.40 12.10 -15.05
CA SER A 28 0.10 12.52 -15.63
C SER A 28 -0.63 11.41 -16.43
N PRO A 29 0.04 10.51 -17.17
CA PRO A 29 -0.58 9.28 -17.69
C PRO A 29 -1.35 8.49 -16.63
N ALA A 30 -0.75 8.33 -15.44
CA ALA A 30 -1.38 7.65 -14.33
C ALA A 30 -2.70 8.29 -13.89
N LEU A 31 -2.86 9.60 -13.99
CA LEU A 31 -4.11 10.29 -13.65
C LEU A 31 -5.14 10.26 -14.78
N LYS A 32 -4.68 10.18 -16.03
CA LYS A 32 -5.54 10.23 -17.22
C LYS A 32 -6.01 8.86 -17.66
N PHE A 33 -5.33 7.79 -17.24
CA PHE A 33 -5.69 6.45 -17.65
C PHE A 33 -7.09 6.07 -17.18
N ASN A 34 -7.89 5.51 -18.09
CA ASN A 34 -9.23 5.06 -17.80
C ASN A 34 -9.21 3.62 -17.30
N MET A 35 -9.43 3.45 -15.99
CA MET A 35 -9.38 2.16 -15.31
C MET A 35 -10.29 1.09 -15.91
N LYS A 36 -11.39 1.48 -16.56
CA LYS A 36 -12.29 0.52 -17.22
C LYS A 36 -11.59 -0.28 -18.34
N SER A 37 -10.48 0.22 -18.87
CA SER A 37 -9.64 -0.50 -19.83
C SER A 37 -9.03 -1.78 -19.24
N LEU A 38 -8.90 -1.87 -17.90
CA LEU A 38 -8.38 -3.06 -17.22
C LEU A 38 -9.34 -4.25 -17.24
N HIS A 39 -10.67 -4.02 -17.33
CA HIS A 39 -11.64 -5.13 -17.44
C HIS A 39 -11.41 -6.00 -18.68
N HIS A 40 -10.77 -5.45 -19.72
CA HIS A 40 -10.48 -6.14 -20.96
C HIS A 40 -9.05 -6.68 -21.04
N SER A 41 -8.25 -6.50 -19.99
CA SER A 41 -6.80 -6.78 -19.99
C SER A 41 -6.46 -8.08 -19.25
N SER A 42 -7.17 -9.19 -19.54
CA SER A 42 -7.02 -10.45 -18.80
C SER A 42 -5.62 -11.09 -18.89
N CYS A 43 -4.81 -10.72 -19.88
CA CYS A 43 -3.42 -11.16 -20.04
C CYS A 43 -2.40 -10.32 -19.23
N LEU A 44 -2.85 -9.34 -18.44
CA LEU A 44 -1.94 -8.48 -17.69
C LEU A 44 -1.23 -9.27 -16.58
N GLU A 45 0.09 -9.28 -16.64
CA GLU A 45 1.01 -9.94 -15.73
C GLU A 45 1.65 -8.92 -14.75
N GLU A 46 1.89 -7.69 -15.20
CA GLU A 46 2.49 -6.64 -14.38
C GLU A 46 1.74 -5.31 -14.49
N LEU A 47 1.37 -4.75 -13.34
CA LEU A 47 0.80 -3.42 -13.21
C LEU A 47 1.65 -2.56 -12.30
N THR A 48 2.15 -1.46 -12.85
CA THR A 48 2.82 -0.40 -12.09
C THR A 48 2.04 0.90 -12.25
N TRP A 49 1.67 1.51 -11.12
CA TRP A 49 0.93 2.76 -11.10
C TRP A 49 1.50 3.73 -10.08
N LYS A 50 2.23 4.72 -10.58
CA LYS A 50 3.01 5.63 -9.74
C LYS A 50 2.66 7.09 -9.98
N MET A 51 2.71 7.86 -8.91
CA MET A 51 2.66 9.31 -8.99
C MET A 51 3.77 9.92 -8.14
N ALA A 52 4.29 11.06 -8.59
CA ALA A 52 5.39 11.74 -7.92
C ALA A 52 4.98 12.40 -6.59
N ARG A 53 3.72 12.85 -6.46
CA ARG A 53 3.24 13.49 -5.22
C ARG A 53 1.88 12.96 -4.83
N MET A 54 1.62 12.95 -3.52
CA MET A 54 0.27 12.81 -2.99
C MET A 54 -0.44 14.17 -2.96
N PRO A 55 -1.71 14.27 -3.38
CA PRO A 55 -2.49 15.51 -3.24
C PRO A 55 -2.68 15.84 -1.75
N SER A 56 -2.63 17.13 -1.36
CA SER A 56 -2.86 17.52 0.04
C SER A 56 -4.26 17.09 0.53
N PRO A 57 -4.50 16.91 1.84
CA PRO A 57 -5.84 16.65 2.36
C PRO A 57 -6.85 17.71 1.89
N ASP A 58 -6.42 18.98 1.86
CA ASP A 58 -7.24 20.08 1.34
C ASP A 58 -7.57 19.92 -0.16
N GLU A 59 -6.67 19.34 -0.96
CA GLU A 59 -6.95 19.00 -2.36
C GLU A 59 -7.89 17.79 -2.47
N LEU A 60 -7.86 16.88 -1.49
CA LEU A 60 -8.71 15.68 -1.45
C LEU A 60 -10.13 15.96 -0.96
N GLU A 61 -10.35 16.94 -0.09
CA GLU A 61 -11.66 17.26 0.51
C GLU A 61 -12.50 18.23 -0.36
N ARG A 62 -11.86 19.10 -1.15
CA ARG A 62 -12.56 20.12 -1.97
C ARG A 62 -13.39 19.56 -3.11
N GLU A 63 -13.19 18.30 -3.50
CA GLU A 63 -13.95 17.71 -4.61
C GLU A 63 -15.37 17.32 -4.23
N ASP A 64 -15.63 16.95 -2.98
CA ASP A 64 -16.94 16.45 -2.55
C ASP A 64 -17.98 17.58 -2.40
N THR A 65 -17.54 18.85 -2.40
CA THR A 65 -18.41 20.02 -2.20
C THR A 65 -18.77 20.78 -3.48
N GLN A 66 -18.23 20.42 -4.65
CA GLN A 66 -18.58 21.06 -5.94
C GLN A 66 -19.64 20.27 -6.74
N GLY A 67 -20.42 19.42 -6.07
CA GLY A 67 -21.58 18.77 -6.67
C GLY A 67 -22.74 19.74 -6.86
N THR A 68 -22.97 20.14 -8.12
CA THR A 68 -24.28 20.53 -8.68
C THR A 68 -25.08 21.58 -7.90
N ASP A 69 -24.80 22.85 -8.14
CA ASP A 69 -25.85 23.88 -8.13
C ASP A 69 -25.64 24.79 -9.35
N ASP A 70 -26.42 24.52 -10.40
CA ASP A 70 -26.56 25.35 -11.59
C ASP A 70 -27.31 26.66 -11.27
N HIS A 71 -26.82 27.43 -10.30
CA HIS A 71 -27.38 28.75 -10.00
C HIS A 71 -26.56 29.86 -10.67
N GLU A 72 -27.08 30.29 -11.83
CA GLU A 72 -26.76 31.53 -12.51
C GLU A 72 -26.84 32.73 -11.55
N LEU A 73 -25.69 33.24 -11.08
CA LEU A 73 -25.64 34.58 -10.50
C LEU A 73 -24.45 35.37 -11.06
N SER A 74 -24.80 36.25 -12.00
CA SER A 74 -23.98 37.37 -12.47
C SER A 74 -23.65 38.30 -11.31
N GLY A 75 -22.35 38.51 -11.06
CA GLY A 75 -21.90 39.50 -10.10
C GLY A 75 -20.39 39.70 -10.15
N MET A 76 -19.95 40.66 -10.98
CA MET A 76 -18.56 41.09 -11.11
C MET A 76 -17.97 41.49 -9.75
N SER A 77 -16.90 40.81 -9.31
CA SER A 77 -15.93 41.38 -8.38
C SER A 77 -14.57 40.71 -8.60
N GLY A 78 -13.62 41.54 -9.04
CA GLY A 78 -12.24 41.15 -9.30
C GLY A 78 -11.55 40.73 -8.01
N SER A 79 -11.43 39.42 -7.81
CA SER A 79 -10.56 38.84 -6.79
C SER A 79 -9.37 38.17 -7.48
N THR A 80 -8.20 38.41 -6.89
CA THR A 80 -6.91 37.84 -7.27
C THR A 80 -7.05 36.34 -7.49
N GLN A 81 -6.95 35.88 -8.74
CA GLN A 81 -7.06 34.47 -9.11
C GLN A 81 -5.93 33.67 -8.43
N GLY A 82 -6.17 33.27 -7.19
CA GLY A 82 -5.42 32.21 -6.54
C GLY A 82 -5.52 31.00 -7.44
N TYR A 83 -4.36 30.49 -7.88
CA TYR A 83 -4.24 29.32 -8.73
C TYR A 83 -4.86 28.11 -8.00
N GLN A 84 -6.17 27.93 -8.14
CA GLN A 84 -6.87 26.78 -7.63
C GLN A 84 -6.45 25.58 -8.48
N SER A 85 -5.55 24.80 -7.91
CA SER A 85 -5.14 23.50 -8.39
C SER A 85 -6.36 22.59 -8.35
N ILE A 86 -7.14 22.54 -9.44
CA ILE A 86 -8.26 21.60 -9.62
C ILE A 86 -7.64 20.23 -9.86
N TRP A 87 -7.19 19.60 -8.78
CA TRP A 87 -6.96 18.16 -8.80
C TRP A 87 -8.32 17.48 -8.84
N LYS A 88 -8.38 16.37 -9.57
CA LYS A 88 -9.51 15.45 -9.56
C LYS A 88 -9.02 14.10 -9.03
N ARG A 89 -9.65 13.58 -8.00
CA ARG A 89 -9.36 12.32 -7.33
C ARG A 89 -9.58 11.25 -8.37
N PRO A 90 -8.59 10.36 -8.60
CA PRO A 90 -8.80 9.24 -9.49
C PRO A 90 -9.96 8.41 -8.94
N HIS A 91 -10.95 8.17 -9.79
CA HIS A 91 -12.05 7.27 -9.46
C HIS A 91 -11.55 5.83 -9.60
N CYS A 92 -11.01 5.29 -8.51
CA CYS A 92 -10.58 3.89 -8.43
C CYS A 92 -11.73 2.99 -8.02
N THR A 93 -12.20 2.13 -8.92
CA THR A 93 -13.31 1.21 -8.65
C THR A 93 -12.87 -0.18 -8.18
N TRP A 94 -11.56 -0.52 -8.28
CA TRP A 94 -10.97 -1.81 -7.88
C TRP A 94 -11.89 -3.04 -8.14
N ASP A 95 -12.55 -3.07 -9.29
CA ASP A 95 -13.60 -4.02 -9.67
C ASP A 95 -13.18 -4.88 -10.88
N TRP A 96 -11.91 -4.83 -11.23
CA TRP A 96 -11.33 -5.53 -12.37
C TRP A 96 -10.73 -6.87 -11.93
N HIS A 97 -11.01 -7.92 -12.70
CA HIS A 97 -10.49 -9.26 -12.44
C HIS A 97 -9.25 -9.51 -13.29
N LEU A 98 -8.07 -9.57 -12.65
CA LEU A 98 -6.79 -9.83 -13.34
C LEU A 98 -6.16 -11.14 -12.86
N PRO A 99 -6.66 -12.28 -13.35
CA PRO A 99 -6.25 -13.58 -12.87
C PRO A 99 -4.78 -13.88 -13.15
N ASN A 100 -4.16 -13.25 -14.16
CA ASN A 100 -2.77 -13.48 -14.54
C ASN A 100 -1.78 -12.50 -13.90
N LEU A 101 -2.25 -11.55 -13.07
CA LEU A 101 -1.37 -10.54 -12.48
C LEU A 101 -0.41 -11.19 -11.47
N GLN A 102 0.88 -11.04 -11.73
CA GLN A 102 1.98 -11.54 -10.91
C GLN A 102 2.63 -10.42 -10.10
N LYS A 103 2.63 -9.19 -10.62
CA LYS A 103 3.23 -8.04 -9.97
C LYS A 103 2.28 -6.86 -9.92
N LEU A 104 2.12 -6.31 -8.71
CA LEU A 104 1.39 -5.09 -8.45
C LEU A 104 2.27 -4.11 -7.68
N ASP A 105 2.51 -2.94 -8.27
CA ASP A 105 3.33 -1.88 -7.69
C ASP A 105 2.57 -0.55 -7.77
N LEU A 106 2.07 -0.08 -6.63
CA LEU A 106 1.29 1.15 -6.52
C LEU A 106 2.03 2.16 -5.65
N ALA A 107 1.97 3.44 -6.04
CA ALA A 107 2.55 4.53 -5.25
C ALA A 107 1.63 5.75 -5.09
N ALA A 108 1.93 6.56 -4.07
CA ALA A 108 1.22 7.77 -3.69
C ALA A 108 -0.29 7.51 -3.50
N ILE A 109 -1.15 8.27 -4.19
CA ILE A 109 -2.61 8.17 -4.01
C ILE A 109 -3.18 6.79 -4.38
N PHE A 110 -2.59 6.09 -5.35
CA PHE A 110 -3.07 4.77 -5.77
C PHE A 110 -2.78 3.71 -4.71
N ALA A 111 -1.63 3.80 -4.05
CA ALA A 111 -1.32 2.97 -2.89
C ALA A 111 -2.25 3.30 -1.71
N PHE A 112 -2.47 4.59 -1.43
CA PHE A 112 -3.31 5.02 -0.31
C PHE A 112 -4.78 4.62 -0.47
N MET A 113 -5.31 4.72 -1.70
CA MET A 113 -6.68 4.34 -2.03
C MET A 113 -6.84 2.84 -2.27
N PHE A 114 -5.79 2.04 -2.14
CA PHE A 114 -5.85 0.62 -2.39
C PHE A 114 -6.84 -0.08 -1.46
N ASP A 115 -7.73 -0.86 -2.06
CA ASP A 115 -8.65 -1.72 -1.33
C ASP A 115 -8.05 -3.13 -1.24
N PHE A 116 -7.66 -3.57 -0.04
CA PHE A 116 -7.13 -4.92 0.19
C PHE A 116 -8.17 -6.01 -0.14
N GLN A 117 -9.45 -5.63 -0.13
CA GLN A 117 -10.61 -6.27 -0.77
C GLN A 117 -10.29 -7.02 -2.04
N TRP A 118 -9.58 -6.29 -2.87
CA TRP A 118 -9.41 -6.59 -4.26
C TRP A 118 -8.32 -7.65 -4.50
N LEU A 119 -7.50 -7.96 -3.49
CA LEU A 119 -6.50 -9.04 -3.55
C LEU A 119 -7.12 -10.41 -3.85
N GLN A 120 -8.39 -10.63 -3.53
CA GLN A 120 -9.11 -11.88 -3.86
C GLN A 120 -9.21 -12.16 -5.36
N TYR A 121 -9.11 -11.12 -6.19
CA TYR A 121 -9.18 -11.20 -7.65
C TYR A 121 -7.80 -11.36 -8.30
N LEU A 122 -6.75 -11.59 -7.50
CA LEU A 122 -5.35 -11.72 -7.92
C LEU A 122 -4.73 -13.05 -7.48
N PRO A 123 -5.28 -14.20 -7.90
CA PRO A 123 -4.84 -15.52 -7.42
C PRO A 123 -3.38 -15.86 -7.76
N ASN A 124 -2.79 -15.19 -8.75
CA ASN A 124 -1.41 -15.43 -9.19
C ASN A 124 -0.41 -14.35 -8.74
N LEU A 125 -0.79 -13.48 -7.81
CA LEU A 125 0.09 -12.40 -7.34
C LEU A 125 1.31 -12.96 -6.62
N GLN A 126 2.51 -12.57 -7.07
CA GLN A 126 3.81 -12.95 -6.50
C GLN A 126 4.50 -11.80 -5.79
N THR A 127 4.38 -10.58 -6.33
CA THR A 127 4.99 -9.38 -5.77
C THR A 127 3.94 -8.30 -5.54
N PHE A 128 3.82 -7.84 -4.30
CA PHE A 128 2.87 -6.81 -3.89
C PHE A 128 3.60 -5.64 -3.23
N GLN A 129 3.52 -4.46 -3.85
CA GLN A 129 4.21 -3.27 -3.36
C GLN A 129 3.26 -2.08 -3.27
N LEU A 130 3.11 -1.52 -2.08
CA LEU A 130 2.37 -0.28 -1.85
C LEU A 130 3.28 0.76 -1.21
N ASN A 131 3.39 1.94 -1.83
CA ASN A 131 4.23 3.02 -1.33
C ASN A 131 3.45 4.34 -1.22
N THR A 132 3.03 4.70 -0.02
CA THR A 132 2.35 5.98 0.26
C THR A 132 3.33 7.11 0.63
N LEU A 133 4.64 6.86 0.61
CA LEU A 133 5.62 7.92 0.85
C LEU A 133 5.51 8.98 -0.25
N SER A 134 5.13 10.18 0.17
CA SER A 134 5.12 11.39 -0.66
C SER A 134 6.33 12.25 -0.31
N TRP A 135 6.73 13.11 -1.24
CA TRP A 135 7.74 14.15 -1.00
C TRP A 135 7.26 15.20 0.02
N THR A 136 5.95 15.25 0.28
CA THR A 136 5.35 16.17 1.24
C THR A 136 5.56 15.65 2.66
N GLU A 137 5.95 16.53 3.59
CA GLU A 137 6.13 16.20 5.02
C GLU A 137 4.86 15.68 5.72
N ARG A 138 3.69 15.80 5.08
CA ARG A 138 2.41 15.33 5.61
C ARG A 138 2.32 13.80 5.56
N ARG A 139 1.86 13.22 6.68
CA ARG A 139 1.71 11.78 6.89
C ARG A 139 0.26 11.39 6.63
N TYR A 140 0.03 10.50 5.68
CA TYR A 140 -1.30 9.92 5.44
C TYR A 140 -1.36 8.57 6.12
N GLU A 141 -2.04 8.53 7.26
CA GLU A 141 -2.20 7.31 8.02
C GLU A 141 -3.29 6.44 7.38
N ARG A 142 -2.96 5.17 7.15
CA ARG A 142 -3.91 4.17 6.65
C ARG A 142 -3.95 3.00 7.60
N HIS A 143 -5.08 2.86 8.28
CA HIS A 143 -5.35 1.70 9.11
C HIS A 143 -5.69 0.49 8.23
N ILE A 144 -5.02 -0.63 8.47
CA ILE A 144 -5.36 -1.93 7.91
C ILE A 144 -5.99 -2.74 9.03
N MET A 145 -7.26 -3.07 8.84
CA MET A 145 -8.11 -3.77 9.80
C MET A 145 -8.34 -5.21 9.33
N LEU A 146 -8.81 -6.09 10.22
CA LEU A 146 -9.10 -7.49 9.85
C LEU A 146 -10.16 -7.61 8.74
N LYS A 147 -11.15 -6.70 8.71
CA LYS A 147 -12.18 -6.69 7.67
C LYS A 147 -11.62 -6.41 6.26
N ASP A 148 -10.49 -5.72 6.17
CA ASP A 148 -9.83 -5.42 4.89
C ASP A 148 -9.19 -6.68 4.29
N LEU A 149 -9.01 -7.74 5.10
CA LEU A 149 -8.43 -9.02 4.70
C LEU A 149 -9.46 -10.14 4.46
N LEU A 150 -10.74 -9.86 4.73
CA LEU A 150 -11.84 -10.81 4.48
C LEU A 150 -12.26 -10.79 3.03
N LYS A 151 -12.72 -11.94 2.53
CA LYS A 151 -13.45 -11.98 1.27
C LYS A 151 -14.78 -11.23 1.40
N SER A 152 -15.26 -10.66 0.30
CA SER A 152 -16.40 -9.74 0.31
C SER A 152 -17.68 -10.39 0.86
N GLU A 153 -17.89 -11.69 0.64
CA GLU A 153 -19.06 -12.42 1.13
C GLU A 153 -19.14 -12.54 2.66
N TYR A 154 -18.04 -12.37 3.39
CA TYR A 154 -17.99 -12.53 4.85
C TYR A 154 -18.01 -11.21 5.63
N GLN A 155 -18.10 -10.06 4.95
CA GLN A 155 -18.06 -8.75 5.64
C GLN A 155 -19.24 -8.54 6.58
N GLN A 156 -20.43 -9.03 6.20
CA GLN A 156 -21.66 -8.84 6.97
C GLN A 156 -21.65 -9.62 8.30
N GLU A 157 -20.87 -10.69 8.40
CA GLU A 157 -20.83 -11.54 9.59
C GLU A 157 -20.04 -10.93 10.76
N LEU A 158 -19.19 -9.93 10.51
CA LEU A 158 -18.42 -9.28 11.58
C LEU A 158 -19.30 -8.39 12.47
N ASP A 159 -20.40 -7.86 11.93
CA ASP A 159 -21.24 -6.88 12.62
C ASP A 159 -22.22 -7.55 13.61
N GLU A 160 -22.47 -8.85 13.49
CA GLU A 160 -23.52 -9.57 14.25
C GLU A 160 -23.04 -10.25 15.54
N GLY A 161 -21.78 -10.06 15.94
CA GLY A 161 -21.34 -10.39 17.30
C GLY A 161 -20.94 -11.86 17.54
N GLY A 162 -19.63 -12.10 17.50
CA GLY A 162 -18.99 -12.75 18.63
C GLY A 162 -18.68 -14.25 18.56
N SER A 163 -18.65 -14.90 17.39
CA SER A 163 -18.05 -16.24 17.32
C SER A 163 -16.55 -16.17 17.03
N LYS A 164 -15.74 -16.45 18.06
CA LYS A 164 -14.26 -16.44 18.09
C LYS A 164 -13.58 -17.49 17.19
N VAL A 165 -14.31 -18.21 16.34
CA VAL A 165 -13.69 -19.20 15.46
C VAL A 165 -13.18 -18.49 14.21
N ILE A 166 -11.88 -18.19 14.22
CA ILE A 166 -11.13 -17.74 13.04
C ILE A 166 -11.13 -18.91 12.04
N LEU A 167 -12.11 -18.95 11.15
CA LEU A 167 -12.11 -19.90 10.05
C LEU A 167 -11.21 -19.34 8.93
N SER A 168 -10.13 -20.06 8.63
CA SER A 168 -9.12 -19.66 7.66
C SER A 168 -9.66 -19.48 6.23
N ASP A 169 -10.80 -20.11 5.92
CA ASP A 169 -11.48 -20.03 4.62
C ASP A 169 -12.14 -18.66 4.34
N ARG A 170 -12.34 -17.83 5.37
CA ARG A 170 -12.95 -16.49 5.26
C ARG A 170 -12.00 -15.42 4.74
N TYR A 171 -10.70 -15.62 4.93
CA TYR A 171 -9.69 -14.66 4.54
C TYR A 171 -9.30 -14.85 3.07
N ILE A 172 -8.84 -13.76 2.47
CA ILE A 172 -8.32 -13.77 1.11
C ILE A 172 -7.09 -14.70 1.04
N SER A 173 -7.07 -15.60 0.06
CA SER A 173 -5.93 -16.50 -0.13
C SER A 173 -4.99 -15.97 -1.20
N LEU A 174 -3.70 -15.85 -0.87
CA LEU A 174 -2.63 -15.38 -1.74
C LEU A 174 -1.52 -16.44 -1.81
N PRO A 175 -1.82 -17.63 -2.36
CA PRO A 175 -0.95 -18.80 -2.25
C PRO A 175 0.36 -18.65 -3.04
N LYS A 176 0.45 -17.71 -3.99
CA LYS A 176 1.66 -17.47 -4.78
C LYS A 176 2.44 -16.24 -4.33
N LEU A 177 2.01 -15.55 -3.28
CA LEU A 177 2.64 -14.31 -2.88
C LEU A 177 3.98 -14.60 -2.20
N GLU A 178 5.04 -14.15 -2.84
CA GLU A 178 6.43 -14.38 -2.43
C GLU A 178 7.04 -13.14 -1.76
N SER A 179 6.59 -11.94 -2.14
CA SER A 179 7.15 -10.69 -1.62
C SER A 179 6.10 -9.61 -1.34
N ILE A 180 6.16 -9.03 -0.15
CA ILE A 180 5.40 -7.84 0.24
C ILE A 180 6.36 -6.69 0.55
N GLU A 181 6.09 -5.52 -0.02
CA GLU A 181 6.70 -4.26 0.39
C GLU A 181 5.62 -3.23 0.71
N LEU A 182 5.60 -2.73 1.95
CA LEU A 182 4.74 -1.63 2.36
C LEU A 182 5.61 -0.48 2.85
N ALA A 183 5.41 0.69 2.24
CA ALA A 183 6.13 1.91 2.56
C ALA A 183 5.14 3.04 2.84
N GLY A 184 5.40 3.82 3.90
CA GLY A 184 4.54 4.89 4.37
C GLY A 184 3.78 4.53 5.65
N HIS A 185 2.82 5.37 6.05
CA HIS A 185 2.18 5.33 7.36
C HIS A 185 1.04 4.31 7.45
N TRP A 186 1.40 3.03 7.35
CA TRP A 186 0.48 1.91 7.52
C TRP A 186 0.34 1.53 8.99
N ILE A 187 -0.89 1.53 9.52
CA ILE A 187 -1.18 1.18 10.91
C ILE A 187 -1.92 -0.15 10.92
N PHE A 188 -1.28 -1.21 11.40
CA PHE A 188 -1.89 -2.54 11.48
C PHE A 188 -2.67 -2.69 12.79
N GLU A 189 -3.91 -3.19 12.71
CA GLU A 189 -4.63 -3.61 13.91
C GLU A 189 -4.12 -4.95 14.46
N GLU A 190 -4.56 -5.29 15.68
CA GLU A 190 -4.24 -6.57 16.31
C GLU A 190 -4.55 -7.74 15.37
N LYS A 191 -3.62 -8.70 15.29
CA LYS A 191 -3.71 -9.93 14.47
C LYS A 191 -3.69 -9.73 12.95
N VAL A 192 -3.71 -8.51 12.41
CA VAL A 192 -3.68 -8.29 10.96
C VAL A 192 -2.41 -8.89 10.35
N LEU A 193 -1.25 -8.66 10.95
CA LEU A 193 0.00 -9.28 10.50
C LEU A 193 -0.01 -10.80 10.65
N GLU A 194 -0.55 -11.33 11.74
CA GLU A 194 -0.66 -12.77 11.95
C GLU A 194 -1.47 -13.43 10.84
N ILE A 195 -2.65 -12.87 10.53
CA ILE A 195 -3.53 -13.36 9.47
C ILE A 195 -2.87 -13.22 8.10
N LEU A 196 -2.29 -12.05 7.80
CA LEU A 196 -1.63 -11.80 6.53
C LEU A 196 -0.51 -12.82 6.26
N PHE A 197 0.30 -13.11 7.27
CA PHE A 197 1.49 -13.94 7.13
C PHE A 197 1.23 -15.43 7.30
N LEU A 198 0.40 -15.83 8.25
CA LEU A 198 0.21 -17.25 8.57
C LEU A 198 -0.98 -17.86 7.83
N THR A 199 -1.97 -17.04 7.44
CA THR A 199 -3.21 -17.53 6.81
C THR A 199 -3.28 -17.17 5.33
N MET A 200 -3.07 -15.89 4.96
CA MET A 200 -3.28 -15.44 3.58
C MET A 200 -2.12 -15.80 2.66
N ALA A 201 -0.88 -15.57 3.10
CA ALA A 201 0.31 -15.60 2.25
C ALA A 201 1.41 -16.52 2.84
N SER A 202 1.12 -17.81 2.93
CA SER A 202 2.02 -18.80 3.54
C SER A 202 3.34 -19.06 2.80
N ASN A 203 3.45 -18.63 1.54
CA ASN A 203 4.65 -18.77 0.69
C ASN A 203 5.50 -17.49 0.62
N LEU A 204 5.37 -16.59 1.58
CA LEU A 204 6.18 -15.38 1.62
C LEU A 204 7.65 -15.71 1.89
N HIS A 205 8.51 -15.21 1.01
CA HIS A 205 9.97 -15.23 1.13
C HIS A 205 10.51 -13.91 1.66
N ARG A 206 9.86 -12.79 1.34
CA ARG A 206 10.38 -11.45 1.65
C ARG A 206 9.32 -10.51 2.15
N VAL A 207 9.57 -9.91 3.30
CA VAL A 207 8.74 -8.86 3.89
C VAL A 207 9.58 -7.60 4.04
N ASN A 208 9.10 -6.48 3.49
CA ASN A 208 9.74 -5.18 3.63
C ASN A 208 8.75 -4.14 4.16
N PHE A 209 8.90 -3.78 5.43
CA PHE A 209 8.19 -2.68 6.05
C PHE A 209 9.11 -1.47 6.09
N ARG A 210 8.91 -0.56 5.14
CA ARG A 210 9.64 0.71 5.10
C ARG A 210 9.02 1.72 6.05
N SER A 211 9.67 2.88 6.15
CA SER A 211 9.35 3.92 7.13
C SER A 211 7.85 4.25 7.20
N GLY A 212 7.32 4.30 8.42
CA GLY A 212 5.94 4.70 8.72
C GLY A 212 5.03 3.55 9.14
N CYS A 213 5.39 2.29 8.90
CA CYS A 213 4.60 1.14 9.35
C CYS A 213 4.58 1.05 10.89
N THR A 214 3.41 0.92 11.51
CA THR A 214 3.20 0.81 12.97
C THR A 214 2.04 -0.12 13.30
N GLY A 215 1.75 -0.35 14.59
CA GLY A 215 0.67 -1.26 15.03
C GLY A 215 1.13 -2.68 15.38
N PHE A 216 2.44 -2.91 15.35
CA PHE A 216 3.07 -4.13 15.83
C PHE A 216 4.42 -3.79 16.47
N ASN A 217 4.92 -4.66 17.34
CA ASN A 217 6.24 -4.53 17.94
C ASN A 217 7.25 -5.55 17.34
N LEU A 218 8.53 -5.38 17.68
CA LEU A 218 9.61 -6.24 17.16
C LEU A 218 9.45 -7.71 17.57
N GLU A 219 8.97 -7.96 18.79
CA GLU A 219 8.79 -9.31 19.33
C GLU A 219 7.69 -10.07 18.58
N GLU A 220 6.58 -9.41 18.28
CA GLU A 220 5.51 -9.95 17.43
C GLU A 220 6.03 -10.28 16.03
N CYS A 221 6.75 -9.35 15.39
CA CYS A 221 7.30 -9.56 14.05
C CYS A 221 8.24 -10.77 14.00
N ILE A 222 9.17 -10.88 14.97
CA ILE A 222 10.08 -12.04 15.09
C ILE A 222 9.29 -13.33 15.33
N THR A 223 8.26 -13.28 16.19
CA THR A 223 7.43 -14.44 16.51
C THR A 223 6.68 -14.95 15.29
N PHE A 224 6.11 -14.08 14.47
CA PHE A 224 5.45 -14.47 13.22
C PHE A 224 6.45 -14.98 12.20
N SER A 225 7.59 -14.30 12.03
CA SER A 225 8.63 -14.69 11.08
C SER A 225 9.14 -16.12 11.32
N ARG A 226 9.31 -16.53 12.59
CA ARG A 226 9.71 -17.89 12.97
C ARG A 226 8.68 -18.98 12.61
N LYS A 227 7.40 -18.60 12.48
CA LYS A 227 6.33 -19.53 12.09
C LYS A 227 6.20 -19.68 10.57
N MET A 228 6.95 -18.91 9.78
CA MET A 228 6.89 -18.90 8.32
C MET A 228 8.02 -19.75 7.72
N PRO A 229 7.74 -20.94 7.19
CA PRO A 229 8.78 -21.89 6.79
C PRO A 229 9.60 -21.47 5.55
N HIS A 230 9.05 -20.57 4.73
CA HIS A 230 9.67 -20.11 3.48
C HIS A 230 10.23 -18.70 3.55
N LEU A 231 10.01 -18.01 4.68
CA LEU A 231 10.47 -16.64 4.82
C LEU A 231 12.01 -16.65 4.87
N GLU A 232 12.63 -15.79 4.07
CA GLU A 232 14.08 -15.68 3.96
C GLU A 232 14.54 -14.40 4.65
N LYS A 233 13.79 -13.30 4.43
CA LYS A 233 14.21 -11.97 4.80
C LYS A 233 13.07 -11.10 5.29
N VAL A 234 13.33 -10.38 6.39
CA VAL A 234 12.49 -9.27 6.88
C VAL A 234 13.33 -8.00 6.96
N ASP A 235 12.88 -6.94 6.30
CA ASP A 235 13.46 -5.58 6.37
C ASP A 235 12.46 -4.67 7.10
N LEU A 236 12.83 -4.22 8.30
CA LEU A 236 12.05 -3.29 9.13
C LEU A 236 12.76 -1.94 9.21
N ARG A 237 12.28 -0.92 8.51
CA ARG A 237 12.82 0.45 8.62
C ARG A 237 12.09 1.25 9.71
N MET A 238 12.05 0.69 10.90
CA MET A 238 11.45 1.26 12.11
C MET A 238 12.53 1.51 13.16
N GLN A 239 12.27 2.44 14.08
CA GLN A 239 13.21 2.73 15.17
C GLN A 239 12.94 1.80 16.34
N PHE A 240 13.96 1.04 16.74
CA PHE A 240 13.92 0.19 17.93
C PHE A 240 15.01 0.62 18.90
N THR A 241 14.70 0.55 20.19
CA THR A 241 15.67 0.75 21.25
C THR A 241 16.63 -0.44 21.32
N PRO A 242 17.84 -0.21 21.86
CA PRO A 242 18.79 -1.28 22.12
C PRO A 242 18.25 -2.48 22.90
N ASP A 243 17.44 -2.19 23.91
CA ASP A 243 16.92 -3.21 24.81
C ASP A 243 15.82 -4.03 24.14
N GLU A 244 15.00 -3.45 23.26
CA GLU A 244 14.05 -4.20 22.43
C GLU A 244 14.76 -5.20 21.51
N ILE A 245 15.84 -4.77 20.83
CA ILE A 245 16.65 -5.62 19.96
C ILE A 245 17.27 -6.77 20.77
N ARG A 246 17.83 -6.49 21.95
CA ARG A 246 18.40 -7.51 22.84
C ARG A 246 17.34 -8.48 23.37
N LYS A 247 16.15 -7.98 23.74
CA LYS A 247 15.05 -8.77 24.29
C LYS A 247 14.62 -9.89 23.32
N VAL A 248 14.61 -9.60 22.02
CA VAL A 248 14.26 -10.59 20.99
C VAL A 248 15.44 -11.46 20.53
N GLY A 249 16.61 -11.28 21.12
CA GLY A 249 17.82 -12.07 20.83
C GLY A 249 18.54 -11.69 19.53
N LEU A 250 18.28 -10.50 18.97
CA LEU A 250 19.00 -10.04 17.79
C LEU A 250 20.37 -9.46 18.18
N VAL A 251 21.41 -9.81 17.41
CA VAL A 251 22.79 -9.35 17.63
C VAL A 251 23.28 -8.53 16.44
N PRO A 252 23.98 -7.40 16.65
CA PRO A 252 24.56 -6.63 15.56
C PRO A 252 25.55 -7.46 14.75
N LYS A 253 25.54 -7.29 13.43
CA LYS A 253 26.55 -7.90 12.54
C LYS A 253 27.94 -7.38 12.92
N LYS A 254 28.93 -8.29 12.98
CA LYS A 254 30.34 -7.96 13.27
C LYS A 254 30.80 -6.80 12.38
N GLY A 255 31.32 -5.74 13.00
CA GLY A 255 31.85 -4.56 12.31
C GLY A 255 30.98 -3.30 12.40
N LEU A 256 29.73 -3.39 12.88
CA LEU A 256 28.89 -2.22 13.14
C LEU A 256 28.96 -1.82 14.61
N GLN A 257 29.55 -0.66 14.89
CA GLN A 257 29.57 -0.09 16.24
C GLN A 257 28.20 0.45 16.62
N TYR A 258 27.74 0.07 17.81
CA TYR A 258 26.44 0.43 18.37
C TYR A 258 26.25 1.95 18.54
N GLU A 259 27.31 2.74 18.66
CA GLU A 259 27.20 4.18 18.93
C GLU A 259 26.78 5.03 17.71
N GLN A 260 26.82 4.48 16.49
CA GLN A 260 26.35 5.16 15.27
C GLN A 260 24.83 4.97 15.02
N SER A 261 24.11 4.33 15.94
CA SER A 261 22.81 3.67 15.65
C SER A 261 21.53 4.43 16.05
N LYS A 262 21.57 5.74 16.35
CA LYS A 262 20.38 6.50 16.82
C LYS A 262 19.17 6.50 15.86
N LYS A 263 19.30 5.97 14.64
CA LYS A 263 18.22 5.75 13.65
C LYS A 263 18.49 4.51 12.80
N MET A 264 18.54 3.31 13.36
CA MET A 264 18.67 2.08 12.55
C MET A 264 17.32 1.51 12.14
N GLY A 265 17.19 1.15 10.87
CA GLY A 265 16.30 0.06 10.47
C GLY A 265 16.96 -1.28 10.81
N VAL A 266 16.14 -2.28 11.11
CA VAL A 266 16.57 -3.64 11.43
C VAL A 266 16.18 -4.52 10.26
N ALA A 267 17.16 -5.06 9.55
CA ALA A 267 16.94 -6.20 8.68
C ALA A 267 17.43 -7.47 9.40
N PHE A 268 16.79 -8.61 9.17
CA PHE A 268 17.31 -9.88 9.67
C PHE A 268 16.95 -11.01 8.72
N ASP A 269 17.88 -11.95 8.63
CA ASP A 269 17.66 -13.24 7.99
C ASP A 269 17.17 -14.24 9.05
N ILE A 270 16.42 -15.25 8.62
CA ILE A 270 15.70 -16.19 9.51
C ILE A 270 16.64 -17.05 10.35
N ASP A 271 17.87 -17.28 9.87
CA ASP A 271 18.91 -18.00 10.61
C ASP A 271 19.39 -17.25 11.89
N GLY A 272 18.78 -16.10 12.22
CA GLY A 272 19.08 -15.31 13.40
C GLY A 272 20.29 -14.40 13.23
N SER A 273 20.91 -14.39 12.04
CA SER A 273 21.92 -13.38 11.68
C SER A 273 21.21 -12.06 11.36
N ALA A 274 21.21 -11.14 12.32
CA ALA A 274 20.68 -9.80 12.10
C ALA A 274 21.63 -8.97 11.22
N PHE A 275 21.04 -8.17 10.33
CA PHE A 275 21.70 -7.14 9.54
C PHE A 275 21.16 -5.78 9.98
N CYS A 276 21.94 -5.04 10.75
CA CYS A 276 21.69 -3.61 10.86
C CYS A 276 22.30 -2.94 9.63
N ASP A 277 21.58 -2.86 8.52
CA ASP A 277 22.04 -2.02 7.41
C ASP A 277 21.77 -0.54 7.74
N ILE A 278 22.85 0.25 7.66
CA ILE A 278 22.81 1.70 7.75
C ILE A 278 22.18 2.20 6.45
N LEU A 279 20.89 2.49 6.47
CA LEU A 279 20.31 3.36 5.46
C LEU A 279 20.55 4.79 5.90
N GLY A 280 21.63 5.36 5.39
CA GLY A 280 21.86 6.79 5.43
C GLY A 280 20.65 7.51 4.83
N LEU A 281 20.04 8.38 5.63
CA LEU A 281 19.32 9.54 5.11
C LEU A 281 20.34 10.64 4.85
#